data_AF-Q977X7-F1
#
_entry.id   AF-Q977X7-F1
#
_cell.length_a   1.000
_cell.length_b   1.000
_cell.length_c   1.000
_cell.angle_alpha   90.00
_cell.angle_beta   90.00
_cell.angle_gamma   90.00
#
_symmetry.space_group_name_H-M   'P 1'
#
loop_
_entity.id
_entity.type
_entity.pdbx_description
1 polymer ?
#
loop_
_entity_poly.entity_id
_entity_poly.type
_entity_poly.pdbx_seq_one_letter_code
_entity_poly.pdbx_strand_id
1 'polypeptide(L)'
;MDYLLIKSTDEDILKYGECGGAVTALFKYLLDSKVVDGVLALEKGADVYDGVPTLINNSEELVNSCGSLHCAPTMFGSLIHKHLNDMNLAVAVKPCDAMKG
;
A
#
# COMPACT_ATOMS: atom_id res chain seq x y z
N MET A 1 21.11 8.76 -10.38
CA MET A 1 19.97 8.09 -9.72
C MET A 1 20.58 7.05 -8.84
N ASP A 2 20.46 7.23 -7.54
CA ASP A 2 21.15 6.38 -6.56
C ASP A 2 20.21 5.25 -6.14
N TYR A 3 20.73 4.04 -6.10
CA TYR A 3 19.98 2.84 -5.69
C TYR A 3 20.48 2.40 -4.33
N LEU A 4 19.55 2.23 -3.39
CA LEU A 4 19.84 1.81 -2.03
C LEU A 4 19.09 0.51 -1.75
N LEU A 5 19.78 -0.43 -1.10
CA LEU A 5 19.13 -1.59 -0.49
C LEU A 5 18.68 -1.21 0.90
N ILE A 6 17.38 -1.19 1.13
CA ILE A 6 16.77 -0.76 2.39
C ILE A 6 15.91 -1.86 3.01
N LYS A 7 15.79 -1.80 4.34
CA LYS A 7 14.99 -2.73 5.16
C LYS A 7 14.35 -1.94 6.31
N SER A 8 13.09 -2.24 6.61
CA SER A 8 12.36 -1.67 7.74
C SER A 8 13.06 -2.00 9.06
N THR A 9 13.00 -1.08 10.02
CA THR A 9 13.42 -1.30 11.40
C THR A 9 12.27 -1.75 12.31
N ASP A 10 11.04 -1.73 11.79
CA ASP A 10 9.83 -2.17 12.50
C ASP A 10 9.68 -3.69 12.37
N GLU A 11 9.68 -4.40 13.50
CA GLU A 11 9.67 -5.86 13.56
C GLU A 11 8.37 -6.47 13.01
N ASP A 12 7.22 -5.83 13.23
CA ASP A 12 5.94 -6.32 12.72
C ASP A 12 5.89 -6.19 11.20
N ILE A 13 6.31 -5.04 10.66
CA ILE A 13 6.42 -4.86 9.21
C ILE A 13 7.36 -5.88 8.58
N LEU A 14 8.46 -6.23 9.24
CA LEU A 14 9.38 -7.27 8.77
C LEU A 14 8.79 -8.67 8.82
N LYS A 15 7.96 -8.96 9.82
CA LYS A 15 7.36 -10.28 10.01
C LYS A 15 6.31 -10.59 8.94
N TYR A 16 5.53 -9.59 8.53
CA TYR A 16 4.42 -9.78 7.58
C TYR A 16 4.72 -9.28 6.16
N GLY A 17 5.77 -8.48 5.98
CA GLY A 17 6.18 -7.98 4.66
C GLY A 17 6.78 -9.07 3.77
N GLU A 18 6.60 -8.93 2.45
CA GLU A 18 7.13 -9.88 1.45
C GLU A 18 8.66 -9.87 1.36
N CYS A 19 9.27 -8.71 1.60
CA CYS A 19 10.71 -8.48 1.44
C CYS A 19 11.24 -7.66 2.63
N GLY A 20 11.93 -6.54 2.38
CA GLY A 20 12.42 -5.66 3.44
C GLY A 20 11.35 -4.76 4.09
N GLY A 21 10.08 -4.87 3.71
CA GLY A 21 9.01 -4.04 4.28
C GLY A 21 9.08 -2.55 3.95
N ALA A 22 9.86 -2.17 2.93
CA ALA A 22 10.14 -0.78 2.59
C ALA A 22 8.87 0.04 2.25
N VAL A 23 7.96 -0.54 1.47
CA VAL A 23 6.72 0.12 1.04
C VAL A 23 5.83 0.42 2.26
N THR A 24 5.56 -0.58 3.09
CA THR A 24 4.74 -0.41 4.30
C THR A 24 5.38 0.58 5.27
N ALA A 25 6.69 0.53 5.47
CA ALA A 25 7.40 1.46 6.35
C ALA A 25 7.28 2.91 5.87
N LEU A 26 7.39 3.14 4.55
CA LEU A 26 7.18 4.46 3.94
C LEU A 26 5.73 4.92 4.11
N PHE A 27 4.73 4.06 3.89
CA PHE A 27 3.33 4.38 4.11
C PHE A 27 3.03 4.72 5.57
N LYS A 28 3.59 3.95 6.52
CA LYS A 28 3.46 4.22 7.95
C LYS A 28 3.97 5.61 8.28
N TYR A 29 5.18 5.94 7.82
CA TYR A 29 5.74 7.27 7.98
C TYR A 29 4.85 8.36 7.38
N LEU A 30 4.38 8.20 6.15
CA LEU A 30 3.53 9.20 5.47
C LEU A 30 2.21 9.46 6.20
N LEU A 31 1.59 8.42 6.77
CA LEU A 31 0.39 8.57 7.62
C LEU A 31 0.70 9.24 8.95
N ASP A 32 1.72 8.75 9.68
CA ASP A 32 2.09 9.28 11.00
C ASP A 32 2.52 10.75 10.94
N SER A 33 3.20 11.13 9.86
CA SER A 33 3.60 12.51 9.59
C SER A 33 2.54 13.34 8.88
N LYS A 34 1.35 12.77 8.62
CA LYS A 34 0.19 13.45 8.00
C LYS A 34 0.51 14.09 6.66
N VAL A 35 1.41 13.48 5.89
CA VAL A 35 1.75 13.91 4.52
C VAL A 35 0.65 13.51 3.55
N VAL A 36 -0.06 12.42 3.84
CA VAL A 36 -1.20 11.90 3.07
C VAL A 36 -2.41 11.75 3.99
N ASP A 37 -3.61 11.85 3.39
CA ASP A 37 -4.88 11.67 4.08
C ASP A 37 -5.19 10.19 4.37
N GLY A 38 -4.63 9.30 3.54
CA GLY A 38 -4.85 7.86 3.62
C GLY A 38 -3.90 7.07 2.74
N VAL A 39 -3.82 5.77 3.01
CA VAL A 39 -3.14 4.79 2.17
C VAL A 39 -4.18 3.88 1.55
N LEU A 40 -4.22 3.82 0.22
CA LEU A 40 -5.07 2.86 -0.49
C LEU A 40 -4.22 1.64 -0.82
N ALA A 41 -4.53 0.53 -0.16
CA ALA A 41 -3.81 -0.73 -0.28
C ALA A 41 -4.77 -1.91 -0.51
N LEU A 42 -4.23 -3.12 -0.56
CA LEU A 42 -5.00 -4.35 -0.58
C LEU A 42 -4.89 -5.07 0.75
N GLU A 43 -6.02 -5.51 1.29
CA GLU A 43 -6.05 -6.50 2.36
C GLU A 43 -6.49 -7.85 1.80
N LYS A 44 -6.06 -8.92 2.47
CA LYS A 44 -6.48 -10.27 2.12
C LYS A 44 -7.92 -10.50 2.57
N GLY A 45 -8.79 -10.83 1.62
CA GLY A 45 -10.17 -11.24 1.86
C GLY A 45 -10.25 -12.72 2.26
N ALA A 46 -11.09 -13.49 1.56
CA ALA A 46 -11.30 -14.90 1.88
C ALA A 46 -10.03 -15.76 1.67
N ASP A 47 -9.25 -15.47 0.63
CA ASP A 47 -8.01 -16.19 0.31
C ASP A 47 -6.99 -15.29 -0.41
N VAL A 48 -5.92 -15.88 -0.97
CA VAL A 48 -4.82 -15.16 -1.62
C VAL A 48 -5.16 -14.59 -3.01
N TYR A 49 -6.28 -15.02 -3.58
CA TYR A 49 -6.81 -14.54 -4.86
C TYR A 49 -7.83 -13.41 -4.65
N ASP A 50 -8.36 -13.29 -3.44
CA ASP A 50 -9.32 -12.27 -3.04
C ASP A 50 -8.61 -11.08 -2.36
N GLY A 51 -8.18 -10.11 -3.15
CA GLY A 51 -7.64 -8.84 -2.65
C GLY A 51 -8.72 -7.77 -2.58
N VAL A 52 -8.95 -7.25 -1.38
CA VAL A 52 -9.94 -6.20 -1.12
C VAL A 52 -9.25 -4.85 -1.06
N PRO A 53 -9.61 -3.88 -1.93
CA PRO A 53 -9.14 -2.50 -1.79
C PRO A 53 -9.61 -1.90 -0.46
N THR A 54 -8.66 -1.52 0.39
CA THR A 54 -8.93 -0.94 1.70
C THR A 54 -8.28 0.43 1.79
N LEU A 55 -9.07 1.43 2.20
CA LEU A 55 -8.57 2.76 2.56
C LEU A 55 -8.15 2.74 4.03
N ILE A 56 -6.86 2.85 4.28
CA ILE A 56 -6.26 2.77 5.61
C ILE A 56 -5.88 4.19 6.06
N ASN A 57 -6.47 4.63 7.17
CA ASN A 57 -6.23 5.95 7.75
C ASN A 57 -5.46 5.89 9.08
N ASN A 58 -5.27 4.68 9.62
CA ASN A 58 -4.51 4.41 10.84
C ASN A 58 -3.25 3.61 10.49
N SER A 59 -2.08 4.14 10.84
CA SER A 59 -0.80 3.52 10.49
C SER A 59 -0.57 2.18 11.19
N GLU A 60 -1.27 1.89 12.29
CA GLU A 60 -1.22 0.60 12.99
C GLU A 60 -1.91 -0.52 12.18
N GLU A 61 -2.89 -0.18 11.34
CA GLU A 61 -3.65 -1.14 10.53
C GLU A 61 -2.90 -1.54 9.25
N LEU A 62 -1.85 -0.82 8.86
CA LEU A 62 -1.08 -1.08 7.64
C LEU A 62 -0.50 -2.50 7.59
N VAL A 63 -0.21 -3.11 8.74
CA VAL A 63 0.33 -4.46 8.83
C VAL A 63 -0.59 -5.49 8.16
N ASN A 64 -1.90 -5.24 8.14
CA ASN A 64 -2.89 -6.12 7.51
C ASN A 64 -2.81 -6.11 5.97
N SER A 65 -2.20 -5.06 5.41
CA SER A 65 -1.99 -4.88 3.96
C SER A 65 -0.60 -5.31 3.49
N CYS A 66 0.22 -5.86 4.39
CA CYS A 66 1.55 -6.36 4.05
C CYS A 66 1.49 -7.61 3.17
N GLY A 67 2.55 -7.78 2.37
CA GLY A 67 2.70 -8.94 1.49
C GLY A 67 2.19 -8.68 0.08
N SER A 68 2.45 -9.63 -0.82
CA SER A 68 2.03 -9.52 -2.22
C SER A 68 0.85 -10.43 -2.55
N LEU A 69 -0.31 -9.84 -2.83
CA LEU A 69 -1.43 -10.54 -3.47
C LEU A 69 -1.24 -10.52 -4.99
N HIS A 70 -0.53 -11.52 -5.51
CA HIS A 70 -0.12 -11.55 -6.92
C HIS A 70 -1.29 -11.67 -7.92
N CYS A 71 -2.44 -12.19 -7.47
CA CYS A 71 -3.57 -12.49 -8.32
C CYS A 71 -4.77 -11.55 -8.12
N ALA A 72 -4.59 -10.44 -7.40
CA ALA A 72 -5.64 -9.47 -7.13
C ALA A 72 -5.52 -8.25 -8.08
N PRO A 73 -6.37 -8.12 -9.12
CA PRO A 73 -6.41 -6.92 -9.95
C PRO A 73 -7.03 -5.77 -9.16
N THR A 74 -6.37 -4.61 -9.12
CA THR A 74 -6.75 -3.52 -8.19
C THR A 74 -7.51 -2.38 -8.85
N MET A 75 -7.29 -2.12 -10.14
CA MET A 75 -7.88 -0.99 -10.89
C MET A 75 -7.86 0.34 -10.10
N PHE A 76 -6.78 0.60 -9.35
CA PHE A 76 -6.76 1.69 -8.38
C PHE A 76 -7.04 3.06 -9.00
N GLY A 77 -6.56 3.32 -10.22
CA GLY A 77 -6.83 4.58 -10.91
C GLY A 77 -8.33 4.86 -11.10
N SER A 78 -9.13 3.86 -11.47
CA SER A 78 -10.58 4.01 -11.61
C SER A 78 -11.28 4.21 -10.27
N LEU A 79 -10.83 3.51 -9.23
CA LEU A 79 -11.39 3.63 -7.87
C LEU A 79 -11.14 5.04 -7.31
N ILE A 80 -9.90 5.52 -7.43
CA ILE A 80 -9.50 6.86 -6.98
C ILE A 80 -10.29 7.92 -7.73
N HIS A 81 -10.33 7.85 -9.07
CA HIS A 81 -11.03 8.85 -9.88
C HIS A 81 -12.52 8.97 -9.53
N LYS A 82 -13.19 7.85 -9.25
CA LYS A 82 -14.65 7.84 -8.99
C LYS A 82 -15.02 8.17 -7.54
N HIS A 83 -14.16 7.85 -6.58
CA HIS A 83 -14.56 7.84 -5.16
C HIS A 83 -13.62 8.60 -4.22
N LEU A 84 -12.37 8.86 -4.61
CA LEU A 84 -11.33 9.38 -3.72
C LEU A 84 -10.51 10.50 -4.37
N ASN A 85 -11.06 11.19 -5.38
CA ASN A 85 -10.36 12.22 -6.16
C ASN A 85 -10.01 13.48 -5.36
N ASP A 86 -10.70 13.70 -4.25
CA ASP A 86 -10.50 14.84 -3.35
C ASP A 86 -9.48 14.56 -2.22
N MET A 87 -8.90 13.35 -2.17
CA MET A 87 -7.94 12.92 -1.13
C MET A 87 -6.51 12.88 -1.68
N ASN A 88 -5.56 13.29 -0.85
CA ASN A 88 -4.14 13.04 -1.09
C ASN A 88 -3.78 11.64 -0.58
N LEU A 89 -3.59 10.68 -1.49
CA LEU A 89 -3.39 9.27 -1.16
C LEU A 89 -1.99 8.77 -1.49
N ALA A 90 -1.47 7.88 -0.63
CA ALA A 90 -0.38 6.98 -0.98
C ALA A 90 -0.95 5.64 -1.48
N VAL A 91 -0.38 5.10 -2.56
CA VAL A 91 -0.91 3.88 -3.21
C VAL A 91 0.24 3.00 -3.69
N ALA A 92 0.18 1.71 -3.37
CA ALA A 92 1.08 0.72 -3.95
C ALA A 92 0.42 0.13 -5.20
N VAL A 93 1.02 0.34 -6.36
CA VAL A 93 0.41 -0.01 -7.64
C VAL A 93 1.32 -0.94 -8.45
N LYS A 94 0.73 -1.75 -9.34
CA LYS A 94 1.52 -2.46 -10.35
C LYS A 94 2.01 -1.46 -11.40
N PRO A 95 3.11 -1.74 -12.12
CA PRO A 95 3.65 -0.80 -13.09
C PRO A 95 2.62 -0.29 -14.11
N CYS A 96 1.70 -1.15 -14.56
CA CYS A 96 0.62 -0.78 -15.48
C CYS A 96 -0.35 0.27 -14.92
N ASP A 97 -0.59 0.30 -13.62
CA ASP A 97 -1.44 1.29 -12.94
C ASP A 97 -0.68 2.60 -12.69
N ALA A 98 0.65 2.56 -12.53
CA ALA A 98 1.50 3.74 -12.39
C ALA A 98 1.82 4.44 -13.72
N MET A 99 1.79 3.69 -14.82
CA MET A 99 2.05 4.25 -16.14
C MET A 99 0.89 5.16 -16.55
N LYS A 100 1.21 6.32 -17.11
CA LYS A 100 0.21 7.23 -17.70
C LYS A 100 -0.53 6.50 -18.81
N GLY A 101 -1.86 6.48 -18.73
CA GLY A 101 -2.71 6.40 -19.93
C GLY A 101 -2.56 7.67 -20.75
#